data_AF-A0A7S2XTG1-F1
#
_entry.id   AF-A0A7S2XTG1-F1
#
_cell.length_a   1.000
_cell.length_b   1.000
_cell.length_c   1.000
_cell.angle_alpha   90.00
_cell.angle_beta   90.00
_cell.angle_gamma   90.00
#
_symmetry.space_group_name_H-M   'P 1'
#
loop_
_entity.id
_entity.type
_entity.pdbx_description
1 polymer ?
#
loop_
_entity_poly.entity_id
_entity_poly.type
_entity_poly.pdbx_seq_one_letter_code
_entity_poly.pdbx_strand_id
1 'polypeptide(L)'
;GVGVKSIYQTSIGRYNSTGDTDSIERSTLSPKAGTTTPETKNGEEWRLPDSSKGGTKFGRRKIVKVRLEQSNNSKPADTILSFMFEKRLKIVDIPLNKDEADEPYDSFVEENGSRYELISAKVQNDGDVNSGQYFSPKCVRLQYVQVSGPDLEPLDLKEELLRLADFAALSPRKAMARLELLQSPAYKFSKKDPGIRFLKATDFCIIPENGNEGSGFISEEFLVKLLGGGVAAKRCLQIQVRLVIPSMGLFKGTLVCKRVTNGPPIELPPSMQKVGPSLTNDSDERAFLLITQGGVHPNSTNQNVGRLLDPELKDPPKSFKPKKLSDMMPRLLRAQGVPKEMCDEYVKKSMHRRNLNHAYVVGGADPTGELPPGHVFMTGTGEWDRGLDSIFVTRSPCIKPKDGCMVPIVKEKPETVSIEDWKCLCRRPFGSIIFASPNKGMTPLPNQIASGDLDGDLYFCCWNKEVLNAIKTEPLREVPTHDEETSASLNEEGNIIRDEMWLQKAQQMMIDSTAMQQLNALFGKLYSLSIKEADASPDLFMQHPDAIAFANAFTQALDHGKHGGEIFLPIHLHDKVPFKLRKYLTGESTVPN
;
A
#
# COMPACT_ATOMS: atom_id res chain seq x y z
N GLY A 1 9.27 -27.56 -27.18
CA GLY A 1 9.36 -27.26 -25.74
C GLY A 1 9.89 -25.86 -25.56
N VAL A 2 9.02 -24.91 -25.25
CA VAL A 2 9.38 -23.49 -25.03
C VAL A 2 8.94 -23.16 -23.61
N GLY A 3 9.92 -22.94 -22.73
CA GLY A 3 9.68 -22.65 -21.31
C GLY A 3 9.18 -21.23 -21.13
N VAL A 4 7.90 -21.08 -20.80
CA VAL A 4 7.31 -19.80 -20.38
C VAL A 4 7.78 -19.51 -18.95
N LYS A 5 8.66 -18.52 -18.79
CA LYS A 5 9.14 -18.01 -17.50
C LYS A 5 8.12 -17.02 -16.93
N SER A 6 7.61 -17.32 -15.74
CA SER A 6 6.69 -16.50 -14.96
C SER A 6 7.43 -15.29 -14.36
N ILE A 7 7.03 -14.06 -14.72
CA ILE A 7 7.56 -12.78 -14.20
C ILE A 7 6.48 -12.10 -13.36
N TYR A 8 6.66 -12.09 -12.04
CA TYR A 8 5.69 -11.52 -11.10
C TYR A 8 6.45 -10.57 -10.17
N GLN A 9 6.38 -9.27 -10.49
CA GLN A 9 6.84 -8.18 -9.62
C GLN A 9 5.80 -7.07 -9.66
N THR A 10 5.02 -6.92 -8.59
CA THR A 10 4.43 -5.65 -8.21
C THR A 10 5.42 -4.98 -7.27
N SER A 11 6.38 -4.25 -7.83
CA SER A 11 7.27 -3.39 -7.04
C SER A 11 6.50 -2.13 -6.65
N ILE A 12 6.05 -2.04 -5.39
CA ILE A 12 5.89 -0.74 -4.75
C ILE A 12 7.31 -0.19 -4.61
N GLY A 13 7.71 0.65 -5.55
CA GLY A 13 9.07 1.17 -5.63
C GLY A 13 9.41 1.97 -4.38
N ARG A 14 10.44 1.52 -3.65
CA ARG A 14 11.11 2.36 -2.64
C ARG A 14 11.71 3.57 -3.35
N TYR A 15 11.26 4.76 -2.98
CA TYR A 15 11.87 6.02 -3.39
C TYR A 15 12.94 6.43 -2.38
N ASN A 16 14.19 6.52 -2.82
CA ASN A 16 15.20 7.34 -2.16
C ASN A 16 15.16 8.73 -2.82
N SER A 17 14.59 9.72 -2.13
CA SER A 17 14.73 11.12 -2.50
C SER A 17 16.08 11.63 -1.99
N THR A 18 17.10 11.64 -2.84
CA THR A 18 18.25 12.52 -2.62
C THR A 18 17.81 13.91 -3.07
N GLY A 19 17.62 14.82 -2.11
CA GLY A 19 17.31 16.22 -2.41
C GLY A 19 18.49 16.89 -3.08
N ASP A 20 18.25 17.47 -4.27
CA ASP A 20 19.12 18.49 -4.86
C ASP A 20 18.96 19.76 -4.02
N THR A 21 20.04 20.16 -3.34
CA THR A 21 20.18 21.51 -2.77
C THR A 21 20.79 22.41 -3.83
N ASP A 22 20.06 23.47 -4.19
CA ASP A 22 20.53 24.51 -5.08
C ASP A 22 21.79 25.21 -4.53
N SER A 23 22.68 25.52 -5.48
CA SER A 23 24.00 26.10 -5.36
C SER A 23 23.99 27.54 -4.82
N ILE A 24 24.74 27.78 -3.75
CA ILE A 24 25.17 29.12 -3.31
C ILE A 24 26.55 29.42 -3.90
N GLU A 25 26.71 30.65 -4.35
CA GLU A 25 27.82 31.24 -5.10
C GLU A 25 29.19 31.10 -4.43
N ARG A 26 30.21 30.92 -5.29
CA ARG A 26 31.63 30.90 -4.93
C ARG A 26 32.16 32.34 -4.81
N SER A 27 32.80 32.66 -3.69
CA SER A 27 33.83 33.69 -3.63
C SER A 27 35.19 33.06 -3.28
N THR A 28 36.20 33.53 -4.01
CA THR A 28 37.60 33.12 -4.01
C THR A 28 38.35 33.54 -2.75
N LEU A 29 39.26 32.70 -2.23
CA LEU A 29 40.57 33.08 -1.67
C LEU A 29 41.48 31.84 -1.45
N SER A 30 42.78 32.06 -1.65
CA SER A 30 43.90 31.14 -1.87
C SER A 30 44.48 30.47 -0.58
N PRO A 31 45.48 29.56 -0.68
CA PRO A 31 45.64 28.41 0.22
C PRO A 31 46.61 28.63 1.39
N LYS A 32 46.43 27.85 2.47
CA LYS A 32 47.52 27.50 3.38
C LYS A 32 47.54 26.00 3.67
N ALA A 33 48.74 25.45 3.55
CA ALA A 33 49.11 24.07 3.79
C ALA A 33 48.97 23.71 5.28
N GLY A 34 48.53 22.49 5.55
CA GLY A 34 48.49 21.90 6.88
C GLY A 34 48.20 20.40 6.76
N THR A 35 49.26 19.62 6.87
CA THR A 35 49.26 18.16 7.03
C THR A 35 48.50 17.73 8.29
N THR A 36 47.44 16.95 8.12
CA THR A 36 46.89 16.10 9.17
C THR A 36 46.50 14.72 8.62
N THR A 37 46.85 13.71 9.42
CA THR A 37 46.69 12.27 9.28
C THR A 37 45.28 11.79 8.90
N PRO A 38 45.14 10.63 8.25
CA PRO A 38 43.82 10.09 7.92
C PRO A 38 43.15 9.54 9.18
N GLU A 39 42.17 10.29 9.71
CA GLU A 39 41.14 9.72 10.57
C GLU A 39 40.34 8.71 9.73
N THR A 40 40.45 7.44 10.12
CA THR A 40 39.58 6.37 9.66
C THR A 40 38.14 6.74 9.97
N LYS A 41 37.38 7.08 8.93
CA LYS A 41 35.92 7.12 8.98
C LYS A 41 35.43 5.73 9.36
N ASN A 42 34.99 5.56 10.61
CA ASN A 42 34.19 4.43 11.05
C ASN A 42 32.87 4.45 10.28
N GLY A 43 32.89 3.77 9.13
CA GLY A 43 31.70 3.39 8.39
C GLY A 43 30.89 2.39 9.20
N GLU A 44 29.57 2.47 9.02
CA GLU A 44 28.54 1.58 9.55
C GLU A 44 28.97 0.11 9.46
N GLU A 45 29.37 -0.50 10.58
CA GLU A 45 29.68 -1.92 10.59
C GLU A 45 28.40 -2.71 10.81
N TRP A 46 27.74 -3.05 9.71
CA TRP A 46 26.89 -4.23 9.64
C TRP A 46 27.73 -5.40 10.15
N ARG A 47 27.35 -6.02 11.27
CA ARG A 47 27.82 -7.37 11.54
C ARG A 47 27.03 -8.30 10.62
N LEU A 48 27.50 -8.44 9.38
CA LEU A 48 27.32 -9.70 8.68
C LEU A 48 28.09 -10.72 9.53
N PRO A 49 27.41 -11.66 10.20
CA PRO A 49 28.15 -12.78 10.76
C PRO A 49 28.91 -13.40 9.59
N ASP A 50 30.22 -13.52 9.76
CA ASP A 50 31.15 -14.03 8.75
C ASP A 50 30.46 -15.18 8.00
N SER A 51 30.16 -14.94 6.72
CA SER A 51 29.30 -15.76 5.85
C SER A 51 29.76 -17.22 5.75
N SER A 52 30.95 -17.51 6.30
CA SER A 52 31.49 -18.84 6.41
C SER A 52 31.09 -19.60 7.69
N LYS A 53 30.89 -18.98 8.89
CA LYS A 53 30.83 -19.76 10.16
C LYS A 53 30.05 -19.25 11.39
N GLY A 54 29.12 -18.27 11.38
CA GLY A 54 28.49 -17.94 12.69
C GLY A 54 27.39 -16.89 12.80
N GLY A 55 26.21 -17.12 12.21
CA GLY A 55 24.98 -16.40 12.60
C GLY A 55 24.73 -16.36 14.12
N THR A 56 24.17 -15.25 14.62
CA THR A 56 23.79 -15.09 16.03
C THR A 56 22.63 -16.01 16.35
N LYS A 57 22.66 -16.67 17.52
CA LYS A 57 21.52 -17.47 17.99
C LYS A 57 20.49 -16.53 18.61
N PHE A 58 19.24 -16.60 18.19
CA PHE A 58 18.11 -15.91 18.83
C PHE A 58 16.97 -16.92 18.96
N GLY A 59 16.62 -17.23 20.20
CA GLY A 59 15.75 -18.36 20.50
C GLY A 59 16.38 -19.67 20.02
N ARG A 60 15.59 -20.49 19.32
CA ARG A 60 16.03 -21.77 18.76
C ARG A 60 16.84 -21.62 17.47
N ARG A 61 16.78 -20.46 16.81
CA ARG A 61 17.32 -20.28 15.46
C ARG A 61 18.67 -19.60 15.43
N LYS A 62 19.47 -20.01 14.45
CA LYS A 62 20.62 -19.27 13.98
C LYS A 62 20.14 -18.28 12.93
N ILE A 63 20.22 -16.99 13.21
CA ILE A 63 19.74 -15.96 12.29
C ILE A 63 20.91 -15.36 11.49
N VAL A 64 20.61 -15.02 10.25
CA VAL A 64 21.57 -14.41 9.33
C VAL A 64 21.72 -12.91 9.61
N LYS A 65 20.66 -12.26 10.14
CA LYS A 65 20.61 -10.82 10.36
C LYS A 65 19.77 -10.44 11.57
N VAL A 66 20.41 -9.91 12.61
CA VAL A 66 19.72 -9.22 13.71
C VAL A 66 19.98 -7.74 13.57
N ARG A 67 18.91 -6.93 13.63
CA ARG A 67 19.07 -5.52 13.94
C ARG A 67 18.75 -5.33 15.41
N LEU A 68 19.81 -5.38 16.21
CA LEU A 68 19.77 -4.84 17.57
C LEU A 68 19.89 -3.32 17.44
N GLU A 69 18.85 -2.58 17.79
CA GLU A 69 18.88 -1.10 17.80
C GLU A 69 19.84 -0.53 18.87
N GLN A 70 20.63 -1.38 19.53
CA GLN A 70 21.56 -1.03 20.62
C GLN A 70 22.89 -0.42 20.15
N SER A 71 23.14 -0.22 18.85
CA SER A 71 24.31 0.58 18.46
C SER A 71 23.99 2.05 18.70
N ASN A 72 24.76 2.72 19.56
CA ASN A 72 24.56 4.11 20.02
C ASN A 72 24.42 5.17 18.89
N ASN A 73 24.52 4.80 17.61
CA ASN A 73 24.41 5.69 16.45
C ASN A 73 23.35 5.27 15.41
N SER A 74 22.73 4.09 15.50
CA SER A 74 21.66 3.69 14.57
C SER A 74 20.31 4.14 15.13
N LYS A 75 19.71 5.18 14.52
CA LYS A 75 18.34 5.57 14.86
C LYS A 75 17.41 4.35 14.72
N PRO A 76 16.45 4.18 15.65
CA PRO A 76 15.46 3.12 15.55
C PRO A 76 14.73 3.21 14.20
N ALA A 77 14.14 2.11 13.75
CA ALA A 77 13.27 2.14 12.58
C ALA A 77 12.22 3.26 12.78
N ASP A 78 11.87 4.04 11.76
CA ASP A 78 10.86 5.09 11.94
C ASP A 78 9.46 4.46 11.81
N THR A 79 8.94 3.79 12.84
CA THR A 79 7.65 3.08 12.85
C THR A 79 6.84 3.44 14.10
N ILE A 80 5.57 3.01 14.19
CA ILE A 80 4.78 3.20 15.41
C ILE A 80 5.38 2.37 16.56
N LEU A 81 5.70 1.10 16.30
CA LEU A 81 6.23 0.19 17.34
C LEU A 81 7.55 0.66 17.93
N SER A 82 8.46 1.15 17.10
CA SER A 82 9.75 1.65 17.55
C SER A 82 9.63 2.95 18.34
N PHE A 83 8.66 3.80 18.01
CA PHE A 83 8.35 4.96 18.85
C PHE A 83 7.76 4.55 20.20
N MET A 84 6.85 3.56 20.20
CA MET A 84 6.17 3.12 21.41
C MET A 84 7.07 2.36 22.39
N PHE A 85 7.84 1.40 21.87
CA PHE A 85 8.62 0.48 22.70
C PHE A 85 10.09 0.89 22.80
N GLU A 86 10.54 1.87 22.02
CA GLU A 86 11.90 2.40 22.02
C GLU A 86 12.95 1.28 22.13
N LYS A 87 13.77 1.32 23.19
CA LYS A 87 14.86 0.38 23.45
C LYS A 87 14.41 -1.06 23.74
N ARG A 88 13.12 -1.28 23.99
CA ARG A 88 12.54 -2.63 24.19
C ARG A 88 12.25 -3.34 22.86
N LEU A 89 12.26 -2.65 21.73
CA LEU A 89 11.98 -3.27 20.43
C LEU A 89 13.24 -3.98 19.88
N LYS A 90 13.05 -5.21 19.41
CA LYS A 90 14.06 -6.00 18.71
C LYS A 90 13.54 -6.48 17.37
N ILE A 91 14.26 -6.18 16.30
CA ILE A 91 13.87 -6.54 14.93
C ILE A 91 14.79 -7.64 14.40
N VAL A 92 14.18 -8.74 13.95
CA VAL A 92 14.86 -9.91 13.41
C VAL A 92 14.37 -10.13 11.98
N ASP A 93 15.27 -10.08 11.00
CA ASP A 93 14.95 -10.39 9.61
C ASP A 93 15.48 -11.80 9.30
N ILE A 94 14.58 -12.74 8.99
CA ILE A 94 14.92 -14.13 8.67
C ILE A 94 14.68 -14.39 7.18
N PRO A 95 15.69 -14.75 6.38
CA PRO A 95 15.51 -15.10 4.98
C PRO A 95 14.47 -16.23 4.80
N LEU A 96 13.62 -16.10 3.78
CA LEU A 96 12.75 -17.19 3.35
C LEU A 96 13.47 -18.00 2.28
N ASN A 97 14.43 -18.83 2.71
CA ASN A 97 14.99 -19.88 1.86
C ASN A 97 14.23 -21.20 2.12
N LYS A 98 14.42 -22.21 1.27
CA LYS A 98 13.68 -23.49 1.37
C LYS A 98 14.03 -24.28 2.63
N ASP A 99 15.24 -24.11 3.16
CA ASP A 99 15.78 -24.95 4.23
C ASP A 99 15.45 -24.40 5.63
N GLU A 100 15.23 -23.09 5.77
CA GLU A 100 14.84 -22.44 7.05
C GLU A 100 13.32 -22.35 7.25
N ALA A 101 12.54 -22.80 6.27
CA ALA A 101 11.08 -22.68 6.21
C ALA A 101 10.31 -23.70 7.06
N ASP A 102 10.94 -24.80 7.42
CA ASP A 102 10.23 -25.98 7.93
C ASP A 102 9.96 -25.93 9.43
N GLU A 103 10.64 -25.05 10.16
CA GLU A 103 10.37 -24.83 11.57
C GLU A 103 9.41 -23.63 11.76
N PRO A 104 8.60 -23.59 12.84
CA PRO A 104 7.93 -22.38 13.28
C PRO A 104 8.91 -21.39 13.92
N TYR A 105 8.57 -20.10 13.91
CA TYR A 105 9.31 -19.11 14.70
C TYR A 105 8.99 -19.22 16.18
N ASP A 106 9.77 -18.55 17.03
CA ASP A 106 9.51 -18.51 18.46
C ASP A 106 8.59 -17.33 18.79
N SER A 107 7.48 -17.55 19.49
CA SER A 107 6.64 -16.46 20.01
C SER A 107 7.26 -15.78 21.22
N PHE A 108 8.10 -16.51 21.98
CA PHE A 108 8.88 -16.01 23.09
C PHE A 108 10.34 -16.38 22.95
N VAL A 109 11.23 -15.45 23.28
CA VAL A 109 12.68 -15.69 23.28
C VAL A 109 13.28 -15.21 24.58
N GLU A 110 14.07 -16.08 25.22
CA GLU A 110 14.89 -15.72 26.38
C GLU A 110 16.34 -15.55 25.94
N GLU A 111 16.95 -14.41 26.28
CA GLU A 111 18.33 -14.10 25.93
C GLU A 111 18.93 -13.15 26.96
N ASN A 112 20.09 -13.50 27.51
CA ASN A 112 20.84 -12.67 28.48
C ASN A 112 19.97 -12.19 29.67
N GLY A 113 19.13 -13.08 30.22
CA GLY A 113 18.23 -12.76 31.33
C GLY A 113 17.03 -11.88 30.96
N SER A 114 16.86 -11.55 29.68
CA SER A 114 15.71 -10.81 29.16
C SER A 114 14.74 -11.73 28.47
N ARG A 115 13.45 -11.43 28.56
CA ARG A 115 12.37 -12.11 27.86
C ARG A 115 11.78 -11.19 26.80
N TYR A 116 11.68 -11.73 25.59
CA TYR A 116 11.14 -11.07 24.42
C TYR A 116 9.86 -11.77 23.97
N GLU A 117 8.84 -11.00 23.58
CA GLU A 117 7.57 -11.52 23.07
C GLU A 117 7.29 -10.96 21.67
N LEU A 118 6.83 -11.81 20.76
CA LEU A 118 6.53 -11.46 19.38
C LEU A 118 5.30 -10.55 19.30
N ILE A 119 5.46 -9.34 18.77
CA ILE A 119 4.33 -8.43 18.54
C ILE A 119 3.81 -8.51 17.10
N SER A 120 4.68 -8.74 16.12
CA SER A 120 4.26 -8.71 14.72
C SER A 120 5.26 -9.40 13.79
N ALA A 121 4.75 -9.99 12.71
CA ALA A 121 5.51 -10.65 11.65
C ALA A 121 5.07 -10.12 10.29
N LYS A 122 6.03 -9.86 9.39
CA LYS A 122 5.76 -9.34 8.04
C LYS A 122 6.71 -9.95 7.01
N VAL A 123 6.15 -10.50 5.94
CA VAL A 123 6.96 -10.89 4.76
C VAL A 123 7.30 -9.63 3.96
N GLN A 124 8.57 -9.44 3.64
CA GLN A 124 9.05 -8.31 2.83
C GLN A 124 10.18 -8.73 1.90
N ASN A 125 10.52 -7.87 0.95
CA ASN A 125 11.72 -8.04 0.14
C ASN A 125 12.95 -7.78 1.01
N ASP A 126 13.92 -8.68 0.93
CA ASP A 126 15.22 -8.52 1.55
C ASP A 126 16.00 -7.45 0.79
N GLY A 127 16.12 -6.28 1.41
CA GLY A 127 16.65 -5.07 0.78
C GLY A 127 18.17 -5.05 0.61
N ASP A 128 18.89 -6.04 1.13
CA ASP A 128 20.35 -6.05 1.17
C ASP A 128 20.98 -6.89 0.06
N VAL A 129 20.20 -7.75 -0.60
CA VAL A 129 20.70 -8.51 -1.74
C VAL A 129 20.46 -7.67 -2.99
N ASN A 130 21.55 -7.18 -3.59
CA ASN A 130 21.58 -6.74 -4.99
C ASN A 130 21.32 -7.96 -5.89
N SER A 131 20.17 -8.59 -5.75
CA SER A 131 19.71 -9.61 -6.66
C SER A 131 19.42 -8.90 -7.97
N GLY A 132 20.02 -9.37 -9.06
CA GLY A 132 19.63 -8.95 -10.40
C GLY A 132 18.10 -9.00 -10.57
N GLN A 133 17.58 -8.29 -11.57
CA GLN A 133 16.16 -7.96 -11.81
C GLN A 133 15.12 -9.09 -11.66
N TYR A 134 15.52 -10.35 -11.46
CA TYR A 134 14.68 -11.53 -11.63
C TYR A 134 14.23 -12.22 -10.34
N PHE A 135 14.88 -12.04 -9.18
CA PHE A 135 14.41 -12.59 -7.90
C PHE A 135 14.90 -11.75 -6.71
N SER A 136 14.06 -10.84 -6.19
CA SER A 136 14.33 -10.24 -4.88
C SER A 136 14.12 -11.30 -3.80
N PRO A 137 15.17 -11.75 -3.09
CA PRO A 137 14.98 -12.65 -1.97
C PRO A 137 13.97 -12.04 -0.99
N LYS A 138 13.15 -12.89 -0.39
CA LYS A 138 12.18 -12.45 0.62
C LYS A 138 12.73 -12.79 2.00
N CYS A 139 12.37 -12.00 2.99
CA CYS A 139 12.58 -12.32 4.40
C CYS A 139 11.28 -12.10 5.17
N VAL A 140 11.17 -12.76 6.32
CA VAL A 140 10.18 -12.41 7.35
C VAL A 140 10.86 -11.50 8.34
N ARG A 141 10.30 -10.30 8.49
CA ARG A 141 10.61 -9.38 9.58
C ARG A 141 9.76 -9.75 10.77
N LEU A 142 10.40 -10.18 11.83
CA LEU A 142 9.81 -10.40 13.15
C LEU A 142 10.16 -9.21 14.04
N GLN A 143 9.17 -8.69 14.75
CA GLN A 143 9.39 -7.65 15.77
C GLN A 143 9.01 -8.22 17.13
N TYR A 144 9.95 -8.13 18.06
CA TYR A 144 9.80 -8.58 19.43
C TYR A 144 9.88 -7.40 20.39
N VAL A 145 9.12 -7.44 21.48
CA VAL A 145 9.19 -6.47 22.58
C VAL A 145 9.80 -7.15 23.80
N GLN A 146 10.77 -6.48 24.43
CA GLN A 146 11.35 -6.90 25.70
C GLN A 146 10.35 -6.66 26.84
N VAL A 147 9.66 -7.73 27.22
CA VAL A 147 8.62 -7.72 28.26
C VAL A 147 9.21 -7.82 29.67
N SER A 148 10.40 -8.37 29.83
CA SER A 148 11.15 -8.32 31.09
C SER A 148 12.66 -8.43 30.85
N GLY A 149 13.47 -8.03 31.83
CA GLY A 149 14.92 -8.17 31.79
C GLY A 149 15.60 -7.38 32.91
N PRO A 150 16.95 -7.43 32.98
CA PRO A 150 17.72 -6.64 33.93
C PRO A 150 17.39 -5.15 33.77
N ASP A 151 17.17 -4.46 34.90
CA ASP A 151 16.92 -3.02 34.96
C ASP A 151 15.68 -2.52 34.21
N LEU A 152 14.73 -3.40 33.88
CA LEU A 152 13.48 -3.05 33.23
C LEU A 152 12.29 -3.55 34.04
N GLU A 153 11.34 -2.64 34.31
CA GLU A 153 10.04 -3.02 34.82
C GLU A 153 9.36 -4.00 33.85
N PRO A 154 8.75 -5.10 34.36
CA PRO A 154 7.95 -6.00 33.56
C PRO A 154 6.82 -5.25 32.84
N LEU A 155 6.55 -5.65 31.60
CA LEU A 155 5.55 -5.08 30.73
C LEU A 155 4.62 -6.19 30.23
N ASP A 156 3.32 -5.98 30.33
CA ASP A 156 2.32 -6.85 29.73
C ASP A 156 2.00 -6.36 28.32
N LEU A 157 2.48 -7.10 27.31
CA LEU A 157 2.34 -6.70 25.91
C LEU A 157 0.87 -6.63 25.47
N LYS A 158 0.01 -7.51 25.98
CA LYS A 158 -1.41 -7.54 25.65
C LYS A 158 -2.08 -6.27 26.17
N GLU A 159 -1.82 -5.90 27.41
CA GLU A 159 -2.40 -4.69 28.01
C GLU A 159 -1.90 -3.41 27.31
N GLU A 160 -0.62 -3.32 26.96
CA GLU A 160 -0.11 -2.16 26.19
C GLU A 160 -0.78 -2.02 24.82
N LEU A 161 -1.05 -3.14 24.14
CA LEU A 161 -1.77 -3.14 22.86
C LEU A 161 -3.24 -2.74 23.05
N LEU A 162 -3.89 -3.22 24.10
CA LEU A 162 -5.28 -2.87 24.42
C LEU A 162 -5.45 -1.41 24.84
N ARG A 163 -4.38 -0.75 25.34
CA ARG A 163 -4.38 0.71 25.57
C ARG A 163 -4.41 1.52 24.28
N LEU A 164 -3.95 0.96 23.15
CA LEU A 164 -4.00 1.63 21.86
C LEU A 164 -5.35 1.52 21.17
N ALA A 165 -5.96 0.33 21.21
CA ALA A 165 -7.19 -0.01 20.50
C ALA A 165 -7.72 -1.38 20.95
N ASP A 166 -9.02 -1.64 20.80
CA ASP A 166 -9.65 -2.92 21.17
C ASP A 166 -9.33 -4.06 20.18
N PHE A 167 -8.09 -4.56 20.21
CA PHE A 167 -7.69 -5.73 19.41
C PHE A 167 -8.41 -7.01 19.83
N ALA A 168 -8.93 -7.09 21.06
CA ALA A 168 -9.64 -8.26 21.57
C ALA A 168 -11.02 -8.44 20.91
N ALA A 169 -11.61 -7.37 20.37
CA ALA A 169 -12.82 -7.42 19.55
C ALA A 169 -12.61 -8.07 18.17
N LEU A 170 -11.36 -8.29 17.75
CA LEU A 170 -11.05 -8.88 16.45
C LEU A 170 -10.82 -10.39 16.54
N SER A 171 -11.11 -11.10 15.45
CA SER A 171 -10.60 -12.47 15.31
C SER A 171 -9.07 -12.46 15.34
N PRO A 172 -8.41 -13.52 15.87
CA PRO A 172 -6.95 -13.55 15.97
C PRO A 172 -6.21 -13.28 14.66
N ARG A 173 -6.77 -13.72 13.52
CA ARG A 173 -6.22 -13.45 12.18
C ARG A 173 -6.31 -11.98 11.80
N LYS A 174 -7.47 -11.33 12.06
CA LYS A 174 -7.63 -9.89 11.83
C LYS A 174 -6.69 -9.10 12.75
N ALA A 175 -6.60 -9.46 14.03
CA ALA A 175 -5.69 -8.83 14.98
C ALA A 175 -4.23 -8.91 14.50
N MET A 176 -3.77 -10.09 14.06
CA MET A 176 -2.44 -10.28 13.44
C MET A 176 -2.22 -9.30 12.28
N ALA A 177 -3.16 -9.23 11.35
CA ALA A 177 -3.07 -8.33 10.19
C ALA A 177 -3.07 -6.84 10.58
N ARG A 178 -3.76 -6.45 11.67
CA ARG A 178 -3.79 -5.07 12.16
C ARG A 178 -2.51 -4.69 12.92
N LEU A 179 -1.90 -5.62 13.66
CA LEU A 179 -0.60 -5.41 14.28
C LEU A 179 0.51 -5.14 13.25
N GLU A 180 0.42 -5.74 12.07
CA GLU A 180 1.34 -5.44 10.96
C GLU A 180 1.33 -3.95 10.55
N LEU A 181 0.21 -3.25 10.75
CA LEU A 181 0.10 -1.83 10.42
C LEU A 181 1.03 -0.97 11.26
N LEU A 182 1.30 -1.37 12.51
CA LEU A 182 2.19 -0.66 13.43
C LEU A 182 3.67 -0.75 13.01
N GLN A 183 4.01 -1.72 12.15
CA GLN A 183 5.33 -1.86 11.53
C GLN A 183 5.53 -0.95 10.31
N SER A 184 4.53 -0.17 9.91
CA SER A 184 4.63 0.65 8.70
C SER A 184 5.79 1.64 8.84
N PRO A 185 6.72 1.68 7.87
CA PRO A 185 7.81 2.64 7.92
C PRO A 185 7.30 4.03 7.58
N ALA A 186 7.84 5.04 8.28
CA ALA A 186 7.55 6.44 8.06
C ALA A 186 8.15 6.93 6.73
N TYR A 187 7.44 7.86 6.11
CA TYR A 187 8.00 8.73 5.08
C TYR A 187 9.13 9.57 5.68
N LYS A 188 10.21 9.79 4.93
CA LYS A 188 11.33 10.63 5.39
C LYS A 188 11.33 11.94 4.61
N PHE A 189 10.93 13.03 5.24
CA PHE A 189 11.02 14.37 4.64
C PHE A 189 12.47 14.81 4.51
N SER A 190 13.27 14.44 5.50
CA SER A 190 14.72 14.56 5.50
C SER A 190 15.33 13.36 6.23
N LYS A 191 16.66 13.24 6.26
CA LYS A 191 17.34 12.20 7.07
C LYS A 191 16.99 12.27 8.56
N LYS A 192 16.47 13.41 9.06
CA LYS A 192 16.21 13.64 10.49
C LYS A 192 14.74 13.85 10.84
N ASP A 193 13.86 14.03 9.85
CA ASP A 193 12.43 14.27 10.07
C ASP A 193 11.60 13.11 9.50
N PRO A 194 11.31 12.08 10.32
CA PRO A 194 10.34 11.07 9.96
C PRO A 194 8.94 11.69 9.96
N GLY A 195 8.06 11.23 9.09
CA GLY A 195 6.67 11.65 9.00
C GLY A 195 5.80 11.15 10.15
N ILE A 196 6.29 11.25 11.38
CA ILE A 196 5.58 10.96 12.62
C ILE A 196 5.18 12.29 13.25
N ARG A 197 3.92 12.42 13.64
CA ARG A 197 3.34 13.64 14.20
C ARG A 197 2.45 13.28 15.40
N PHE A 198 2.58 14.04 16.48
CA PHE A 198 1.75 13.94 17.67
C PHE A 198 0.65 14.98 17.59
N LEU A 199 -0.58 14.52 17.66
CA LEU A 199 -1.80 15.30 17.51
C LEU A 199 -2.71 15.05 18.72
N LYS A 200 -3.88 15.69 18.72
CA LYS A 200 -4.92 15.44 19.72
C LYS A 200 -6.14 14.77 19.09
N ALA A 201 -6.90 14.01 19.86
CA ALA A 201 -8.17 13.42 19.43
C ALA A 201 -9.14 14.50 18.91
N THR A 202 -9.11 15.71 19.49
CA THR A 202 -9.89 16.87 19.04
C THR A 202 -9.52 17.38 17.65
N ASP A 203 -8.38 16.95 17.09
CA ASP A 203 -7.99 17.26 15.71
C ASP A 203 -8.74 16.40 14.68
N PHE A 204 -9.53 15.42 15.15
CA PHE A 204 -10.22 14.43 14.31
C PHE A 204 -11.74 14.45 14.55
N CYS A 205 -12.49 14.11 13.50
CA CYS A 205 -13.89 13.71 13.60
C CYS A 205 -14.19 12.53 12.69
N ILE A 206 -15.22 11.76 13.03
CA ILE A 206 -15.77 10.74 12.14
C ILE A 206 -16.80 11.38 11.21
N ILE A 207 -16.72 11.07 9.91
CA ILE A 207 -17.69 11.49 8.90
C ILE A 207 -18.43 10.29 8.32
N PRO A 208 -19.61 10.46 7.72
CA PRO A 208 -20.29 9.36 7.02
C PRO A 208 -19.47 8.77 5.88
N GLU A 209 -19.69 7.49 5.59
CA GLU A 209 -19.17 6.85 4.37
C GLU A 209 -20.05 7.27 3.18
N ASN A 210 -19.43 7.88 2.17
CA ASN A 210 -20.07 8.33 0.94
C ASN A 210 -19.14 8.18 -0.26
N GLY A 211 -18.76 6.93 -0.57
CA GLY A 211 -17.85 6.63 -1.67
C GLY A 211 -16.39 6.98 -1.43
N ASN A 212 -16.03 7.27 -0.18
CA ASN A 212 -14.70 7.64 0.24
C ASN A 212 -14.01 6.49 1.00
N GLU A 213 -14.25 5.25 0.56
CA GLU A 213 -13.78 4.05 1.24
C GLU A 213 -12.25 4.05 1.36
N GLY A 214 -11.75 4.12 2.59
CA GLY A 214 -10.31 4.22 2.89
C GLY A 214 -9.69 5.62 2.69
N SER A 215 -10.48 6.64 2.38
CA SER A 215 -10.01 8.02 2.16
C SER A 215 -10.76 9.03 3.03
N GLY A 216 -10.05 9.58 4.00
CA GLY A 216 -10.49 10.73 4.78
C GLY A 216 -10.08 12.05 4.15
N PHE A 217 -10.34 13.13 4.87
CA PHE A 217 -9.98 14.48 4.45
C PHE A 217 -9.10 15.16 5.49
N ILE A 218 -8.27 16.10 5.02
CA ILE A 218 -7.45 16.96 5.87
C ILE A 218 -7.54 18.39 5.36
N SER A 219 -7.72 19.34 6.27
CA SER A 219 -7.68 20.77 5.97
C SER A 219 -6.38 21.13 5.26
N GLU A 220 -6.46 21.86 4.15
CA GLU A 220 -5.30 22.32 3.38
C GLU A 220 -4.29 23.07 4.26
N GLU A 221 -4.76 24.01 5.09
CA GLU A 221 -3.90 24.80 5.95
C GLU A 221 -3.19 23.92 6.98
N PHE A 222 -3.92 22.97 7.57
CA PHE A 222 -3.38 22.05 8.53
C PHE A 222 -2.37 21.09 7.91
N LEU A 223 -2.64 20.57 6.71
CA LEU A 223 -1.73 19.72 5.94
C LEU A 223 -0.43 20.47 5.63
N VAL A 224 -0.52 21.72 5.16
CA VAL A 224 0.65 22.55 4.88
C VAL A 224 1.49 22.74 6.14
N LYS A 225 0.86 23.03 7.28
CA LYS A 225 1.52 23.14 8.59
C LYS A 225 2.18 21.82 9.02
N LEU A 226 1.45 20.70 8.91
CA LEU A 226 1.90 19.36 9.28
C LEU A 226 3.18 18.94 8.52
N LEU A 227 3.28 19.38 7.26
CA LEU A 227 4.39 19.10 6.34
C LEU A 227 5.48 20.20 6.36
N GLY A 228 5.40 21.18 7.25
CA GLY A 228 6.45 22.20 7.45
C GLY A 228 6.40 23.41 6.53
N GLY A 229 5.30 23.66 5.82
CA GLY A 229 5.02 24.93 5.13
C GLY A 229 5.73 25.17 3.78
N GLY A 230 6.61 24.26 3.36
CA GLY A 230 7.40 24.39 2.12
C GLY A 230 6.57 24.25 0.83
N VAL A 231 7.22 24.44 -0.31
CA VAL A 231 6.57 24.32 -1.64
C VAL A 231 6.00 22.92 -1.87
N ALA A 232 6.70 21.88 -1.42
CA ALA A 232 6.20 20.50 -1.51
C ALA A 232 4.94 20.29 -0.65
N ALA A 233 4.89 20.91 0.53
CA ALA A 233 3.71 20.88 1.41
C ALA A 233 2.50 21.56 0.75
N LYS A 234 2.70 22.74 0.15
CA LYS A 234 1.65 23.50 -0.56
C LYS A 234 1.13 22.80 -1.83
N ARG A 235 1.94 21.91 -2.40
CA ARG A 235 1.58 21.10 -3.58
C ARG A 235 1.01 19.74 -3.20
N CYS A 236 0.99 19.39 -1.92
CA CYS A 236 0.50 18.10 -1.46
C CYS A 236 -1.01 18.01 -1.68
N LEU A 237 -1.43 16.96 -2.37
CA LEU A 237 -2.82 16.62 -2.62
C LEU A 237 -3.34 15.67 -1.57
N GLN A 238 -2.50 14.74 -1.14
CA GLN A 238 -2.91 13.59 -0.36
C GLN A 238 -1.69 12.96 0.33
N ILE A 239 -1.93 12.41 1.53
CA ILE A 239 -0.94 11.64 2.29
C ILE A 239 -1.50 10.27 2.64
N GLN A 240 -0.67 9.22 2.59
CA GLN A 240 -1.05 7.90 3.08
C GLN A 240 -0.65 7.73 4.54
N VAL A 241 -1.62 7.42 5.41
CA VAL A 241 -1.46 7.48 6.86
C VAL A 241 -1.73 6.16 7.58
N ARG A 242 -1.16 6.03 8.77
CA ARG A 242 -1.67 5.20 9.87
C ARG A 242 -1.92 6.13 11.05
N LEU A 243 -3.07 5.96 11.70
CA LEU A 243 -3.43 6.75 12.87
C LEU A 243 -3.67 5.81 14.05
N VAL A 244 -3.20 6.19 15.22
CA VAL A 244 -3.56 5.56 16.50
C VAL A 244 -4.12 6.64 17.40
N ILE A 245 -5.39 6.53 17.73
CA ILE A 245 -6.12 7.50 18.55
C ILE A 245 -6.88 6.66 19.57
N PRO A 246 -6.39 6.45 20.80
CA PRO A 246 -6.99 5.46 21.70
C PRO A 246 -8.50 5.61 21.89
N SER A 247 -8.99 6.84 22.00
CA SER A 247 -10.42 7.17 22.09
C SER A 247 -11.25 6.89 20.83
N MET A 248 -10.62 6.69 19.66
CA MET A 248 -11.29 6.43 18.38
C MET A 248 -10.85 5.12 17.70
N GLY A 249 -9.73 4.53 18.10
CA GLY A 249 -9.16 3.30 17.55
C GLY A 249 -7.97 3.50 16.60
N LEU A 250 -7.75 2.50 15.74
CA LEU A 250 -6.64 2.45 14.79
C LEU A 250 -7.15 2.62 13.37
N PHE A 251 -6.59 3.58 12.64
CA PHE A 251 -7.00 3.89 11.27
C PHE A 251 -5.90 3.64 10.24
N LYS A 252 -6.32 3.24 9.03
CA LYS A 252 -5.48 3.13 7.83
C LYS A 252 -6.22 3.76 6.66
N GLY A 253 -5.51 4.56 5.89
CA GLY A 253 -5.97 4.99 4.57
C GLY A 253 -5.19 6.16 4.06
N THR A 254 -5.87 7.05 3.34
CA THR A 254 -5.31 8.31 2.89
C THR A 254 -6.10 9.50 3.41
N LEU A 255 -5.47 10.66 3.45
CA LEU A 255 -6.13 11.93 3.73
C LEU A 255 -5.98 12.83 2.52
N VAL A 256 -7.09 13.14 1.85
CA VAL A 256 -7.15 14.05 0.72
C VAL A 256 -7.32 15.48 1.22
N CYS A 257 -6.54 16.40 0.65
CA CYS A 257 -6.62 17.81 0.98
C CYS A 257 -8.02 18.36 0.64
N LYS A 258 -8.73 18.90 1.63
CA LYS A 258 -10.06 19.49 1.54
C LYS A 258 -10.07 20.87 2.18
N ARG A 259 -10.98 21.75 1.74
CA ARG A 259 -11.26 23.01 2.41
C ARG A 259 -12.21 22.72 3.58
N VAL A 260 -11.67 22.66 4.79
CA VAL A 260 -12.46 22.50 6.02
C VAL A 260 -12.66 23.89 6.61
N THR A 261 -13.91 24.38 6.62
CA THR A 261 -14.24 25.71 7.14
C THR A 261 -14.64 25.70 8.61
N ASN A 262 -15.19 24.59 9.09
CA ASN A 262 -15.67 24.42 10.46
C ASN A 262 -15.32 23.02 10.98
N GLY A 263 -15.02 22.92 12.28
CA GLY A 263 -14.77 21.64 12.96
C GLY A 263 -13.30 21.19 12.95
N PRO A 264 -13.04 19.93 13.35
CA PRO A 264 -11.70 19.37 13.39
C PRO A 264 -11.03 19.33 12.01
N PRO A 265 -9.70 19.56 11.92
CA PRO A 265 -9.00 19.64 10.65
C PRO A 265 -8.86 18.29 9.92
N ILE A 266 -9.15 17.15 10.56
CA ILE A 266 -9.06 15.82 9.95
C ILE A 266 -10.41 15.10 10.07
N GLU A 267 -10.93 14.64 8.93
CA GLU A 267 -12.20 13.92 8.82
C GLU A 267 -11.92 12.46 8.42
N LEU A 268 -12.44 11.49 9.18
CA LEU A 268 -12.19 10.06 8.98
C LEU A 268 -13.49 9.29 8.72
N PRO A 269 -13.66 8.59 7.59
CA PRO A 269 -14.77 7.68 7.40
C PRO A 269 -14.59 6.36 8.18
N PRO A 270 -15.68 5.64 8.50
CA PRO A 270 -15.63 4.35 9.19
C PRO A 270 -14.76 3.30 8.49
N SER A 271 -14.74 3.24 7.16
CA SER A 271 -13.90 2.29 6.42
C SER A 271 -12.41 2.44 6.71
N MET A 272 -11.93 3.61 7.16
CA MET A 272 -10.54 3.78 7.58
C MET A 272 -10.26 3.12 8.93
N GLN A 273 -11.26 2.96 9.79
CA GLN A 273 -11.11 2.33 11.10
C GLN A 273 -10.89 0.83 10.93
N LYS A 274 -9.76 0.34 11.42
CA LYS A 274 -9.32 -1.06 11.28
C LYS A 274 -9.40 -1.83 12.61
N VAL A 275 -9.40 -1.10 13.72
CA VAL A 275 -9.61 -1.58 15.10
C VAL A 275 -10.41 -0.50 15.83
N GLY A 276 -11.39 -0.88 16.63
CA GLY A 276 -12.20 0.03 17.44
C GLY A 276 -11.40 0.75 18.55
N PRO A 277 -12.04 1.72 19.25
CA PRO A 277 -11.40 2.45 20.34
C PRO A 277 -10.95 1.53 21.47
N SER A 278 -9.93 1.97 22.20
CA SER A 278 -9.47 1.34 23.43
C SER A 278 -10.56 1.39 24.51
N LEU A 279 -10.74 0.28 25.23
CA LEU A 279 -11.63 0.19 26.38
C LEU A 279 -10.94 0.53 27.71
N THR A 280 -9.61 0.62 27.70
CA THR A 280 -8.79 0.85 28.90
C THR A 280 -8.33 2.30 29.02
N ASN A 281 -8.55 3.11 27.97
CA ASN A 281 -7.95 4.43 27.84
C ASN A 281 -8.80 5.35 26.92
N ASP A 282 -10.11 5.38 27.15
CA ASP A 282 -11.09 6.13 26.36
C ASP A 282 -10.97 7.65 26.50
N SER A 283 -10.38 8.12 27.60
CA SER A 283 -10.11 9.54 27.88
C SER A 283 -8.77 10.05 27.34
N ASP A 284 -7.97 9.21 26.70
CA ASP A 284 -6.68 9.63 26.13
C ASP A 284 -6.87 10.50 24.90
N GLU A 285 -6.58 11.79 25.06
CA GLU A 285 -6.62 12.74 23.96
C GLU A 285 -5.40 12.64 23.04
N ARG A 286 -4.38 11.82 23.33
CA ARG A 286 -3.20 11.73 22.47
C ARG A 286 -3.55 11.00 21.18
N ALA A 287 -3.15 11.58 20.06
CA ALA A 287 -3.23 10.95 18.76
C ALA A 287 -1.85 10.85 18.13
N PHE A 288 -1.63 9.75 17.42
CA PHE A 288 -0.41 9.47 16.70
C PHE A 288 -0.72 9.40 15.21
N LEU A 289 -0.05 10.23 14.40
CA LEU A 289 -0.14 10.19 12.94
C LEU A 289 1.20 9.77 12.34
N LEU A 290 1.17 8.71 11.57
CA LEU A 290 2.29 8.24 10.75
C LEU A 290 1.96 8.45 9.27
N ILE A 291 2.70 9.31 8.58
CA ILE A 291 2.76 9.34 7.12
C ILE A 291 3.66 8.18 6.69
N THR A 292 3.09 7.21 6.01
CA THR A 292 3.79 5.97 5.62
C THR A 292 4.72 6.19 4.42
N GLN A 293 5.58 5.24 4.10
CA GLN A 293 6.42 5.28 2.89
C GLN A 293 5.66 5.37 1.56
N GLY A 294 4.35 5.05 1.52
CA GLY A 294 3.53 5.37 0.35
C GLY A 294 3.46 6.88 0.09
N GLY A 295 3.59 7.66 1.17
CA GLY A 295 4.16 8.98 1.16
C GLY A 295 3.18 10.10 0.87
N VAL A 296 3.72 11.10 0.18
CA VAL A 296 3.10 12.38 -0.13
C VAL A 296 2.88 12.44 -1.63
N HIS A 297 1.65 12.75 -2.03
CA HIS A 297 1.27 12.87 -3.44
C HIS A 297 1.06 14.34 -3.83
N PRO A 298 1.49 14.77 -5.03
CA PRO A 298 2.09 13.97 -6.10
C PRO A 298 3.56 13.61 -5.79
N ASN A 299 3.96 12.39 -6.14
CA ASN A 299 5.37 11.99 -6.05
C ASN A 299 6.19 12.58 -7.21
N SER A 300 7.51 12.39 -7.20
CA SER A 300 8.40 12.94 -8.22
C SER A 300 8.14 12.39 -9.65
N THR A 301 7.65 11.16 -9.80
CA THR A 301 7.23 10.66 -11.13
C THR A 301 6.03 11.47 -11.61
N ASN A 302 5.00 11.63 -10.78
CA ASN A 302 3.80 12.39 -11.16
C ASN A 302 4.14 13.84 -11.49
N GLN A 303 4.98 14.49 -10.70
CA GLN A 303 5.43 15.87 -10.98
C GLN A 303 6.13 15.99 -12.34
N ASN A 304 6.94 15.00 -12.71
CA ASN A 304 7.62 15.00 -14.02
C ASN A 304 6.67 14.71 -15.18
N VAL A 305 5.65 13.86 -14.97
CA VAL A 305 4.59 13.66 -15.97
C VAL A 305 3.76 14.94 -16.12
N GLY A 306 3.40 15.61 -15.03
CA GLY A 306 2.70 16.90 -15.08
C GLY A 306 3.46 17.95 -15.90
N ARG A 307 4.79 18.01 -15.76
CA ARG A 307 5.65 18.88 -16.59
C ARG A 307 5.67 18.54 -18.08
N LEU A 308 5.36 17.31 -18.47
CA LEU A 308 5.23 16.92 -19.87
C LEU A 308 3.85 17.29 -20.44
N LEU A 309 2.86 17.38 -19.56
CA LEU A 309 1.46 17.61 -19.91
C LEU A 309 1.10 19.10 -19.95
N ASP A 310 1.82 19.92 -19.18
CA ASP A 310 1.61 21.35 -19.10
C ASP A 310 2.76 22.10 -19.79
N PRO A 311 2.51 22.74 -20.95
CA PRO A 311 3.54 23.46 -21.71
C PRO A 311 4.04 24.73 -21.02
N GLU A 312 3.33 25.24 -20.00
CA GLU A 312 3.77 26.40 -19.21
C GLU A 312 4.82 26.01 -18.15
N LEU A 313 4.92 24.72 -17.83
CA LEU A 313 5.91 24.22 -16.88
C LEU A 313 7.24 23.89 -17.56
N LYS A 314 8.32 24.01 -16.79
CA LYS A 314 9.65 23.57 -17.22
C LYS A 314 9.66 22.08 -17.49
N ASP A 315 10.18 21.69 -18.66
CA ASP A 315 10.43 20.29 -19.04
C ASP A 315 11.05 19.45 -17.90
N PRO A 316 10.69 18.16 -17.78
CA PRO A 316 11.30 17.29 -16.79
C PRO A 316 12.81 17.12 -17.04
N PRO A 317 13.61 16.92 -15.97
CA PRO A 317 15.06 16.80 -16.09
C PRO A 317 15.45 15.65 -17.02
N LYS A 318 16.58 15.75 -17.74
CA LYS A 318 17.09 14.71 -18.68
C LYS A 318 17.30 13.31 -18.04
N SER A 319 17.35 13.24 -16.71
CA SER A 319 17.41 11.99 -15.95
C SER A 319 16.06 11.25 -15.85
N PHE A 320 14.91 11.95 -15.98
CA PHE A 320 13.60 11.32 -15.90
C PHE A 320 13.37 10.28 -17.02
N LYS A 321 13.11 9.04 -16.65
CA LYS A 321 12.80 7.97 -17.60
C LYS A 321 11.41 7.42 -17.31
N PRO A 322 10.51 7.36 -18.31
CA PRO A 322 9.24 6.65 -18.14
C PRO A 322 9.47 5.22 -17.66
N LYS A 323 8.60 4.73 -16.77
CA LYS A 323 8.67 3.35 -16.30
C LYS A 323 8.13 2.42 -17.38
N LYS A 324 8.73 1.23 -17.50
CA LYS A 324 8.17 0.17 -18.34
C LYS A 324 6.79 -0.22 -17.81
N LEU A 325 5.81 -0.31 -18.71
CA LEU A 325 4.50 -0.86 -18.39
C LEU A 325 4.63 -2.31 -17.90
N SER A 326 3.85 -2.66 -16.88
CA SER A 326 3.65 -4.06 -16.47
C SER A 326 3.03 -4.85 -17.61
N ASP A 327 3.43 -6.12 -17.77
CA ASP A 327 2.88 -7.01 -18.80
C ASP A 327 1.37 -7.28 -18.59
N MET A 328 0.81 -6.98 -17.41
CA MET A 328 -0.63 -7.02 -17.15
C MET A 328 -1.40 -5.98 -17.96
N MET A 329 -0.85 -4.77 -18.15
CA MET A 329 -1.54 -3.67 -18.83
C MET A 329 -1.88 -3.97 -20.29
N PRO A 330 -0.91 -4.37 -21.15
CA PRO A 330 -1.23 -4.71 -22.54
C PRO A 330 -2.13 -5.96 -22.64
N ARG A 331 -2.06 -6.90 -21.68
CA ARG A 331 -3.00 -8.03 -21.64
C ARG A 331 -4.43 -7.56 -21.37
N LEU A 332 -4.62 -6.70 -20.37
CA LEU A 332 -5.94 -6.14 -20.08
C LEU A 332 -6.47 -5.36 -21.28
N LEU A 333 -5.67 -4.47 -21.89
CA LEU A 333 -6.08 -3.72 -23.09
C LEU A 333 -6.50 -4.64 -24.24
N ARG A 334 -5.77 -5.74 -24.47
CA ARG A 334 -6.16 -6.77 -25.45
C ARG A 334 -7.49 -7.44 -25.10
N ALA A 335 -7.72 -7.74 -23.82
CA ALA A 335 -9.01 -8.28 -23.36
C ALA A 335 -10.16 -7.28 -23.55
N GLN A 336 -9.87 -5.98 -23.61
CA GLN A 336 -10.81 -4.92 -23.99
C GLN A 336 -10.96 -4.71 -25.50
N GLY A 337 -10.35 -5.56 -26.33
CA GLY A 337 -10.49 -5.52 -27.79
C GLY A 337 -9.44 -4.66 -28.51
N VAL A 338 -8.45 -4.10 -27.80
CA VAL A 338 -7.34 -3.37 -28.43
C VAL A 338 -6.44 -4.37 -29.18
N PRO A 339 -6.14 -4.16 -30.48
CA PRO A 339 -5.26 -5.05 -31.24
C PRO A 339 -3.90 -5.26 -30.58
N LYS A 340 -3.34 -6.46 -30.71
CA LYS A 340 -2.06 -6.82 -30.10
C LYS A 340 -0.93 -5.92 -30.59
N GLU A 341 -0.89 -5.65 -31.89
CA GLU A 341 0.13 -4.84 -32.55
C GLU A 341 0.12 -3.41 -32.02
N MET A 342 -1.08 -2.85 -31.80
CA MET A 342 -1.26 -1.52 -31.20
C MET A 342 -0.79 -1.48 -29.75
N CYS A 343 -1.08 -2.52 -28.96
CA CYS A 343 -0.59 -2.62 -27.59
C CYS A 343 0.95 -2.69 -27.56
N ASP A 344 1.56 -3.52 -28.40
CA ASP A 344 3.01 -3.68 -28.49
C ASP A 344 3.70 -2.37 -28.93
N GLU A 345 3.12 -1.69 -29.93
CA GLU A 345 3.59 -0.38 -30.39
C GLU A 345 3.49 0.68 -29.29
N TYR A 346 2.37 0.72 -28.56
CA TYR A 346 2.18 1.66 -27.45
C TYR A 346 3.17 1.41 -26.31
N VAL A 347 3.37 0.15 -25.91
CA VAL A 347 4.38 -0.24 -24.91
C VAL A 347 5.77 0.24 -25.33
N LYS A 348 6.15 0.06 -26.60
CA LYS A 348 7.43 0.54 -27.14
C LYS A 348 7.52 2.07 -27.12
N LYS A 349 6.51 2.77 -27.62
CA LYS A 349 6.50 4.25 -27.71
C LYS A 349 6.51 4.92 -26.34
N SER A 350 5.75 4.39 -25.38
CA SER A 350 5.58 4.98 -24.04
C SER A 350 6.85 5.00 -23.18
N MET A 351 7.90 4.28 -23.60
CA MET A 351 9.24 4.40 -23.02
C MET A 351 9.90 5.76 -23.33
N HIS A 352 9.35 6.54 -24.25
CA HIS A 352 9.80 7.88 -24.62
C HIS A 352 8.86 8.95 -24.04
N ARG A 353 9.45 10.00 -23.46
CA ARG A 353 8.73 11.09 -22.79
C ARG A 353 7.63 11.75 -23.63
N ARG A 354 7.90 11.96 -24.93
CA ARG A 354 6.96 12.62 -25.85
C ARG A 354 5.72 11.79 -26.17
N ASN A 355 5.76 10.48 -25.90
CA ASN A 355 4.67 9.54 -26.20
C ASN A 355 4.11 8.91 -24.92
N LEU A 356 4.42 9.48 -23.75
CA LEU A 356 3.96 8.98 -22.47
C LEU A 356 2.53 9.46 -22.21
N ASN A 357 1.56 8.67 -22.64
CA ASN A 357 0.13 8.97 -22.51
C ASN A 357 -0.55 8.14 -21.42
N HIS A 358 0.16 7.91 -20.32
CA HIS A 358 -0.38 7.27 -19.12
C HIS A 358 0.39 7.69 -17.87
N ALA A 359 -0.23 7.47 -16.70
CA ALA A 359 0.41 7.57 -15.41
C ALA A 359 -0.20 6.59 -14.40
N TYR A 360 0.58 6.26 -13.38
CA TYR A 360 0.03 5.72 -12.13
C TYR A 360 -0.16 6.88 -11.16
N VAL A 361 -1.39 7.15 -10.78
CA VAL A 361 -1.79 8.24 -9.89
C VAL A 361 -2.54 7.70 -8.68
N VAL A 362 -2.46 8.38 -7.55
CA VAL A 362 -3.19 7.95 -6.36
C VAL A 362 -4.68 8.25 -6.51
N GLY A 363 -5.53 7.30 -6.12
CA GLY A 363 -6.96 7.52 -6.01
C GLY A 363 -7.29 8.38 -4.80
N GLY A 364 -8.12 9.40 -4.98
CA GLY A 364 -8.64 10.24 -3.89
C GLY A 364 -10.15 10.34 -3.96
N ALA A 365 -10.80 10.48 -2.80
CA ALA A 365 -12.22 10.81 -2.74
C ALA A 365 -12.45 12.27 -3.16
N ASP A 366 -13.63 12.54 -3.73
CA ASP A 366 -14.07 13.89 -4.05
C ASP A 366 -14.15 14.78 -2.80
N PRO A 367 -13.26 15.80 -2.65
CA PRO A 367 -13.27 16.67 -1.48
C PRO A 367 -14.45 17.67 -1.50
N THR A 368 -15.17 17.81 -2.61
CA THR A 368 -16.34 18.69 -2.72
C THR A 368 -17.63 17.92 -2.45
N GLY A 369 -17.66 16.63 -2.75
CA GLY A 369 -18.87 15.79 -2.67
C GLY A 369 -19.92 16.14 -3.72
N GLU A 370 -19.53 16.88 -4.76
CA GLU A 370 -20.44 17.52 -5.72
C GLU A 370 -20.08 17.20 -7.18
N LEU A 371 -19.02 16.41 -7.43
CA LEU A 371 -18.73 15.91 -8.77
C LEU A 371 -19.82 14.94 -9.25
N PRO A 372 -20.15 14.91 -10.55
CA PRO A 372 -21.17 14.00 -11.08
C PRO A 372 -20.84 12.52 -10.81
N PRO A 373 -21.78 11.73 -10.26
CA PRO A 373 -21.58 10.30 -10.03
C PRO A 373 -21.10 9.56 -11.28
N GLY A 374 -20.25 8.55 -11.07
CA GLY A 374 -19.64 7.77 -12.16
C GLY A 374 -18.56 8.49 -12.95
N HIS A 375 -18.25 9.76 -12.63
CA HIS A 375 -17.17 10.51 -13.26
C HIS A 375 -15.91 10.55 -12.40
N VAL A 376 -14.81 10.95 -13.03
CA VAL A 376 -13.54 11.25 -12.36
C VAL A 376 -13.04 12.63 -12.74
N PHE A 377 -12.33 13.26 -11.81
CA PHE A 377 -11.56 14.47 -12.07
C PHE A 377 -10.06 14.14 -12.01
N MET A 378 -9.36 14.39 -13.11
CA MET A 378 -7.91 14.26 -13.16
C MET A 378 -7.26 15.58 -12.74
N THR A 379 -6.35 15.54 -11.78
CA THR A 379 -5.67 16.76 -11.31
C THR A 379 -4.59 17.22 -12.31
N GLY A 380 -4.39 18.54 -12.43
CA GLY A 380 -3.29 19.15 -13.19
C GLY A 380 -3.24 18.77 -14.67
N THR A 381 -4.39 18.68 -15.33
CA THR A 381 -4.48 18.28 -16.74
C THR A 381 -4.24 19.40 -17.75
N GLY A 382 -4.18 20.67 -17.34
CA GLY A 382 -3.89 21.77 -18.27
C GLY A 382 -4.84 21.77 -19.47
N GLU A 383 -4.30 21.70 -20.70
CA GLU A 383 -5.09 21.69 -21.93
C GLU A 383 -5.18 20.31 -22.63
N TRP A 384 -4.48 19.26 -22.16
CA TRP A 384 -4.40 18.00 -22.92
C TRP A 384 -5.69 17.19 -22.94
N ASP A 385 -6.59 17.44 -21.98
CA ASP A 385 -7.87 16.77 -21.83
C ASP A 385 -9.00 17.40 -22.66
N ARG A 386 -8.79 18.59 -23.26
CA ARG A 386 -9.83 19.33 -24.00
C ARG A 386 -10.48 18.56 -25.15
N GLY A 387 -9.85 17.50 -25.64
CA GLY A 387 -10.38 16.62 -26.69
C GLY A 387 -10.63 15.18 -26.24
N LEU A 388 -10.75 14.93 -24.94
CA LEU A 388 -11.04 13.62 -24.37
C LEU A 388 -12.36 13.68 -23.61
N ASP A 389 -13.24 12.71 -23.82
CA ASP A 389 -14.49 12.61 -23.04
C ASP A 389 -14.37 11.56 -21.93
N SER A 390 -13.40 10.65 -22.07
CA SER A 390 -13.14 9.57 -21.14
C SER A 390 -11.67 9.16 -21.18
N ILE A 391 -11.25 8.44 -20.14
CA ILE A 391 -9.94 7.81 -20.01
C ILE A 391 -10.11 6.34 -19.64
N PHE A 392 -9.09 5.52 -19.94
CA PHE A 392 -9.06 4.14 -19.46
C PHE A 392 -8.42 4.10 -18.07
N VAL A 393 -9.10 3.46 -17.11
CA VAL A 393 -8.66 3.34 -15.71
C VAL A 393 -8.61 1.87 -15.29
N THR A 394 -7.54 1.47 -14.61
CA THR A 394 -7.41 0.17 -13.95
C THR A 394 -6.47 0.25 -12.74
N ARG A 395 -6.31 -0.83 -11.98
CA ARG A 395 -5.33 -0.97 -10.90
C ARG A 395 -4.60 -2.30 -11.03
N SER A 396 -3.34 -2.36 -10.58
CA SER A 396 -2.62 -3.63 -10.49
C SER A 396 -2.88 -4.33 -9.15
N PRO A 397 -3.11 -5.65 -9.11
CA PRO A 397 -3.17 -6.56 -10.27
C PRO A 397 -4.49 -6.43 -11.05
N CYS A 398 -4.41 -6.47 -12.38
CA CYS A 398 -5.57 -6.53 -13.28
C CYS A 398 -5.48 -7.80 -14.15
N ILE A 399 -6.23 -8.83 -13.75
CA ILE A 399 -6.12 -10.18 -14.32
C ILE A 399 -7.47 -10.71 -14.81
N LYS A 400 -8.55 -9.93 -14.65
CA LYS A 400 -9.86 -10.19 -15.22
C LYS A 400 -10.17 -9.16 -16.30
N PRO A 401 -10.96 -9.51 -17.33
CA PRO A 401 -11.42 -8.55 -18.33
C PRO A 401 -12.13 -7.34 -17.73
N LYS A 402 -12.83 -7.48 -16.60
CA LYS A 402 -13.56 -6.39 -15.95
C LYS A 402 -12.70 -5.52 -15.01
N ASP A 403 -11.40 -5.80 -14.87
CA ASP A 403 -10.53 -5.06 -13.94
C ASP A 403 -10.15 -3.65 -14.44
N GLY A 404 -10.58 -3.25 -15.63
CA GLY A 404 -10.42 -1.88 -16.11
C GLY A 404 -11.58 -1.45 -16.98
N CYS A 405 -11.77 -0.14 -17.09
CA CYS A 405 -12.94 0.43 -17.73
C CYS A 405 -12.65 1.82 -18.30
N MET A 406 -13.51 2.26 -19.22
CA MET A 406 -13.54 3.63 -19.70
C MET A 406 -14.37 4.48 -18.73
N VAL A 407 -13.79 5.54 -18.20
CA VAL A 407 -14.41 6.43 -17.20
C VAL A 407 -14.55 7.84 -17.78
N PRO A 408 -15.74 8.48 -17.69
CA PRO A 408 -15.91 9.84 -18.15
C PRO A 408 -15.16 10.84 -17.24
N ILE A 409 -14.59 11.88 -17.86
CA ILE A 409 -13.82 12.90 -17.15
C ILE A 409 -14.61 14.20 -16.97
N VAL A 410 -14.50 14.81 -15.79
CA VAL A 410 -15.05 16.14 -15.52
C VAL A 410 -14.07 17.19 -16.04
N LYS A 411 -14.44 17.90 -17.11
CA LYS A 411 -13.61 18.93 -17.77
C LYS A 411 -13.99 20.37 -17.43
N GLU A 412 -15.27 20.57 -17.14
CA GLU A 412 -15.86 21.87 -16.90
C GLU A 412 -16.53 21.88 -15.53
N LYS A 413 -16.70 23.07 -14.96
CA LYS A 413 -17.32 23.23 -13.64
C LYS A 413 -18.75 22.70 -13.68
N PRO A 414 -19.09 21.64 -12.94
CA PRO A 414 -20.49 21.22 -12.80
C PRO A 414 -21.33 22.34 -12.15
N GLU A 415 -22.63 22.38 -12.45
CA GLU A 415 -23.54 23.36 -11.81
C GLU A 415 -23.57 23.20 -10.29
N THR A 416 -23.48 21.95 -9.82
CA THR A 416 -23.46 21.56 -8.42
C THR A 416 -22.23 22.04 -7.66
N VAL A 417 -21.08 22.21 -8.35
CA VAL A 417 -19.82 22.55 -7.69
C VAL A 417 -19.67 24.07 -7.55
N SER A 418 -19.38 24.53 -6.32
CA SER A 418 -19.09 25.95 -6.07
C SER A 418 -17.90 26.47 -6.89
N ILE A 419 -17.88 27.76 -7.20
CA ILE A 419 -16.77 28.37 -7.97
C ILE A 419 -15.45 28.22 -7.22
N GLU A 420 -15.47 28.37 -5.90
CA GLU A 420 -14.30 28.29 -5.05
C GLU A 420 -13.76 26.86 -4.95
N ASP A 421 -14.64 25.87 -4.82
CA ASP A 421 -14.22 24.45 -4.78
C ASP A 421 -13.71 23.99 -6.14
N TRP A 422 -14.34 24.43 -7.23
CA TRP A 422 -13.82 24.18 -8.56
C TRP A 422 -12.44 24.79 -8.80
N LYS A 423 -12.24 26.06 -8.43
CA LYS A 423 -10.91 26.70 -8.46
C LYS A 423 -9.91 25.91 -7.60
N CYS A 424 -10.35 25.40 -6.45
CA CYS A 424 -9.53 24.59 -5.57
C CYS A 424 -9.14 23.24 -6.19
N LEU A 425 -10.04 22.58 -6.93
CA LEU A 425 -9.75 21.36 -7.69
C LEU A 425 -8.78 21.66 -8.84
N CYS A 426 -9.04 22.69 -9.65
CA CYS A 426 -8.27 23.02 -10.84
C CYS A 426 -6.83 23.49 -10.55
N ARG A 427 -6.56 24.12 -9.40
CA ARG A 427 -5.18 24.53 -9.03
C ARG A 427 -4.27 23.38 -8.59
N ARG A 428 -4.81 22.16 -8.47
CA ARG A 428 -4.07 21.00 -7.97
C ARG A 428 -3.04 20.54 -9.00
N PRO A 429 -1.78 20.28 -8.60
CA PRO A 429 -0.79 19.72 -9.53
C PRO A 429 -1.19 18.33 -10.00
N PHE A 430 -0.61 17.90 -11.12
CA PHE A 430 -0.84 16.56 -11.65
C PHE A 430 -0.33 15.46 -10.70
N GLY A 431 -1.18 14.49 -10.39
CA GLY A 431 -0.75 13.24 -9.74
C GLY A 431 -1.80 12.48 -8.93
N SER A 432 -3.06 12.87 -9.02
CA SER A 432 -4.20 12.16 -8.42
C SER A 432 -5.37 12.07 -9.41
N ILE A 433 -6.12 10.98 -9.30
CA ILE A 433 -7.45 10.80 -9.87
C ILE A 433 -8.46 10.91 -8.74
N ILE A 434 -9.41 11.84 -8.86
CA ILE A 434 -10.45 12.09 -7.87
C ILE A 434 -11.72 11.39 -8.34
N PHE A 435 -12.23 10.48 -7.51
CA PHE A 435 -13.46 9.73 -7.80
C PHE A 435 -14.66 10.46 -7.21
N ALA A 436 -15.65 10.74 -8.05
CA ALA A 436 -16.92 11.30 -7.59
C ALA A 436 -17.63 10.36 -6.62
N SER A 437 -18.41 10.93 -5.71
CA SER A 437 -19.26 10.13 -4.82
C SER A 437 -20.31 9.37 -5.65
N PRO A 438 -20.60 8.11 -5.32
CA PRO A 438 -21.65 7.36 -6.02
C PRO A 438 -23.03 7.94 -5.67
N ASN A 439 -24.03 7.60 -6.47
CA ASN A 439 -25.42 7.77 -6.04
C ASN A 439 -25.67 6.97 -4.75
N LYS A 440 -26.56 7.45 -3.89
CA LYS A 440 -26.91 6.77 -2.64
C LYS A 440 -27.35 5.33 -2.93
N GLY A 441 -26.72 4.37 -2.24
CA GLY A 441 -27.00 2.94 -2.43
C GLY A 441 -26.30 2.32 -3.64
N MET A 442 -25.38 3.03 -4.29
CA MET A 442 -24.54 2.49 -5.36
C MET A 442 -23.10 2.27 -4.90
N THR A 443 -22.47 1.26 -5.48
CA THR A 443 -21.09 0.86 -5.21
C THR A 443 -20.13 1.92 -5.74
N PRO A 444 -19.14 2.37 -4.95
CA PRO A 444 -18.15 3.35 -5.40
C PRO A 444 -17.36 2.86 -6.61
N LEU A 445 -16.99 3.78 -7.50
CA LEU A 445 -16.27 3.43 -8.72
C LEU A 445 -14.92 2.70 -8.47
N PRO A 446 -14.09 3.10 -7.47
CA PRO A 446 -12.89 2.35 -7.09
C PRO A 446 -13.10 0.83 -6.94
N ASN A 447 -14.18 0.42 -6.26
CA ASN A 447 -14.50 -0.98 -5.98
C ASN A 447 -14.83 -1.76 -7.26
N GLN A 448 -15.35 -1.09 -8.27
CA GLN A 448 -15.63 -1.67 -9.58
C GLN A 448 -14.37 -1.82 -10.44
N ILE A 449 -13.28 -1.12 -10.10
CA ILE A 449 -12.02 -1.12 -10.85
C ILE A 449 -11.00 -2.01 -10.15
N ALA A 450 -10.96 -3.29 -10.55
CA ALA A 450 -10.05 -4.30 -9.99
C ALA A 450 -10.13 -4.38 -8.45
N SER A 451 -11.35 -4.25 -7.90
CA SER A 451 -11.61 -4.26 -6.46
C SER A 451 -10.70 -3.29 -5.69
N GLY A 452 -10.53 -2.09 -6.24
CA GLY A 452 -9.75 -1.02 -5.65
C GLY A 452 -10.48 -0.32 -4.51
N ASP A 453 -9.72 0.41 -3.71
CA ASP A 453 -10.22 1.36 -2.71
C ASP A 453 -9.45 2.69 -2.81
N LEU A 454 -9.61 3.57 -1.82
CA LEU A 454 -8.90 4.86 -1.75
C LEU A 454 -7.92 4.90 -0.57
N ASP A 455 -7.44 3.74 -0.11
CA ASP A 455 -6.56 3.59 1.05
C ASP A 455 -5.05 3.76 0.73
N GLY A 456 -4.78 4.11 -0.53
CA GLY A 456 -3.47 4.40 -1.10
C GLY A 456 -3.22 3.73 -2.44
N ASP A 457 -4.26 3.18 -3.05
CA ASP A 457 -4.21 2.54 -4.35
C ASP A 457 -3.73 3.48 -5.45
N LEU A 458 -2.88 2.93 -6.33
CA LEU A 458 -2.41 3.59 -7.52
C LEU A 458 -3.19 3.09 -8.73
N TYR A 459 -3.91 4.02 -9.35
CA TYR A 459 -4.68 3.77 -10.56
C TYR A 459 -3.82 4.08 -11.77
N PHE A 460 -3.79 3.14 -12.70
CA PHE A 460 -3.28 3.35 -14.05
C PHE A 460 -4.33 4.13 -14.83
N CYS A 461 -4.00 5.34 -15.26
CA CYS A 461 -4.83 6.17 -16.11
C CYS A 461 -4.15 6.30 -17.48
N CYS A 462 -4.83 5.87 -18.54
CA CYS A 462 -4.37 5.99 -19.92
C CYS A 462 -5.26 6.95 -20.69
N TRP A 463 -4.63 7.88 -21.41
CA TRP A 463 -5.28 8.87 -22.26
C TRP A 463 -4.76 8.84 -23.70
N ASN A 464 -4.16 7.72 -24.12
CA ASN A 464 -3.70 7.53 -25.50
C ASN A 464 -4.92 7.37 -26.44
N LYS A 465 -5.18 8.36 -27.29
CA LYS A 465 -6.35 8.37 -28.20
C LYS A 465 -6.48 7.14 -29.10
N GLU A 466 -5.38 6.62 -29.64
CA GLU A 466 -5.40 5.43 -30.50
C GLU A 466 -5.88 4.19 -29.71
N VAL A 467 -5.34 4.02 -28.49
CA VAL A 467 -5.75 2.94 -27.57
C VAL A 467 -7.20 3.13 -27.15
N LEU A 468 -7.60 4.34 -26.74
CA LEU A 468 -8.97 4.62 -26.27
C LEU A 468 -10.02 4.33 -27.36
N ASN A 469 -9.75 4.73 -28.60
CA ASN A 469 -10.65 4.49 -29.73
C ASN A 469 -10.76 3.00 -30.11
N ALA A 470 -9.80 2.17 -29.72
CA ALA A 470 -9.78 0.74 -29.99
C ALA A 470 -10.43 -0.10 -28.88
N ILE A 471 -10.73 0.50 -27.72
CA ILE A 471 -11.39 -0.19 -26.61
C ILE A 471 -12.86 -0.44 -26.94
N LYS A 472 -13.33 -1.66 -26.70
CA LYS A 472 -14.70 -2.13 -26.97
C LYS A 472 -15.48 -2.46 -25.68
N THR A 473 -15.07 -1.89 -24.55
CA THR A 473 -15.73 -2.12 -23.25
C THR A 473 -17.17 -1.64 -23.28
N GLU A 474 -18.04 -2.37 -22.57
CA GLU A 474 -19.34 -1.81 -22.21
C GLU A 474 -19.17 -0.55 -21.36
N PRO A 475 -20.09 0.42 -21.47
CA PRO A 475 -20.14 1.55 -20.56
C PRO A 475 -20.21 1.07 -19.11
N LEU A 476 -19.54 1.80 -18.21
CA LEU A 476 -19.70 1.60 -16.77
C LEU A 476 -21.18 1.77 -16.40
N ARG A 477 -21.67 0.83 -15.60
CA ARG A 477 -23.02 0.88 -15.04
C ARG A 477 -22.91 0.98 -13.54
N GLU A 478 -23.81 1.74 -12.94
CA GLU A 478 -23.93 1.74 -11.49
C GLU A 478 -24.31 0.34 -11.01
N VAL A 479 -23.62 -0.11 -9.98
CA VAL A 479 -23.87 -1.41 -9.34
C VAL A 479 -24.48 -1.10 -7.99
N PRO A 480 -25.73 -1.51 -7.71
CA PRO A 480 -26.31 -1.37 -6.38
C PRO A 480 -25.37 -1.97 -5.33
N THR A 481 -25.23 -1.27 -4.20
CA THR A 481 -24.54 -1.83 -3.05
C THR A 481 -25.36 -3.03 -2.57
N HIS A 482 -24.75 -4.21 -2.53
CA HIS A 482 -25.37 -5.33 -1.84
C HIS A 482 -25.27 -5.04 -0.34
N ASP A 483 -26.42 -4.83 0.32
CA ASP A 483 -26.54 -4.46 1.74
C ASP A 483 -25.91 -5.48 2.72
N GLU A 484 -25.40 -6.62 2.25
CA GLU A 484 -25.17 -7.79 3.10
C GLU A 484 -23.73 -8.06 3.57
N GLU A 485 -22.65 -7.43 3.06
CA GLU A 485 -21.30 -7.89 3.44
C GLU A 485 -20.23 -6.85 3.82
N THR A 486 -20.32 -5.58 3.40
CA THR A 486 -19.11 -4.72 3.43
C THR A 486 -18.94 -3.86 4.68
N SER A 487 -19.99 -3.64 5.49
CA SER A 487 -19.95 -2.78 6.68
C SER A 487 -20.11 -3.54 8.01
N ALA A 488 -20.38 -4.85 7.97
CA ALA A 488 -20.60 -5.71 9.12
C ALA A 488 -19.37 -5.91 10.04
N SER A 489 -18.17 -5.49 9.64
CA SER A 489 -16.96 -5.90 10.37
C SER A 489 -16.63 -5.09 11.63
N LEU A 490 -17.30 -3.96 11.91
CA LEU A 490 -17.12 -3.19 13.15
C LEU A 490 -18.44 -2.66 13.76
N ASN A 491 -19.53 -2.60 13.00
CA ASN A 491 -20.82 -2.03 13.47
C ASN A 491 -21.89 -3.08 13.78
N GLU A 492 -21.58 -4.37 13.72
CA GLU A 492 -22.47 -5.36 14.33
C GLU A 492 -22.37 -5.22 15.85
N GLU A 493 -23.28 -4.46 16.44
CA GLU A 493 -23.62 -4.44 17.88
C GLU A 493 -24.08 -5.82 18.40
N GLY A 494 -23.93 -6.88 17.61
CA GLY A 494 -23.97 -8.25 18.07
C GLY A 494 -22.93 -8.46 19.18
N ASN A 495 -23.16 -9.45 20.04
CA ASN A 495 -22.28 -9.79 21.15
C ASN A 495 -20.83 -9.97 20.67
N ILE A 496 -20.01 -8.92 20.73
CA ILE A 496 -18.58 -8.96 20.41
C ILE A 496 -17.94 -9.87 21.47
N ILE A 497 -17.68 -11.11 21.09
CA ILE A 497 -16.97 -12.06 21.94
C ILE A 497 -15.50 -11.66 21.94
N ARG A 498 -15.06 -11.06 23.04
CA ARG A 498 -13.65 -10.73 23.26
C ARG A 498 -12.90 -11.99 23.64
N ASP A 499 -11.93 -12.35 22.82
CA ASP A 499 -11.12 -13.55 23.04
C ASP A 499 -9.93 -13.21 23.94
N GLU A 500 -9.93 -13.67 25.19
CA GLU A 500 -8.83 -13.43 26.13
C GLU A 500 -7.47 -13.94 25.62
N MET A 501 -7.48 -14.90 24.69
CA MET A 501 -6.28 -15.49 24.08
C MET A 501 -6.00 -14.93 22.68
N TRP A 502 -6.61 -13.81 22.29
CA TRP A 502 -6.50 -13.24 20.94
C TRP A 502 -5.04 -13.07 20.50
N LEU A 503 -4.18 -12.54 21.38
CA LEU A 503 -2.77 -12.25 21.09
C LEU A 503 -1.98 -13.55 20.90
N GLN A 504 -2.16 -14.52 21.80
CA GLN A 504 -1.50 -15.82 21.70
C GLN A 504 -1.89 -16.56 20.41
N LYS A 505 -3.18 -16.56 20.06
CA LYS A 505 -3.66 -17.16 18.81
C LYS A 505 -3.14 -16.42 17.58
N ALA A 506 -3.06 -15.09 17.64
CA ALA A 506 -2.46 -14.28 16.58
C ALA A 506 -0.97 -14.60 16.40
N GLN A 507 -0.21 -14.67 17.50
CA GLN A 507 1.21 -15.07 17.49
C GLN A 507 1.39 -16.48 16.93
N GLN A 508 0.52 -17.43 17.27
CA GLN A 508 0.56 -18.79 16.72
C GLN A 508 0.46 -18.80 15.18
N MET A 509 -0.32 -17.87 14.61
CA MET A 509 -0.39 -17.68 13.16
C MET A 509 0.85 -16.96 12.61
N MET A 510 1.40 -15.98 13.34
CA MET A 510 2.61 -15.24 12.94
C MET A 510 3.86 -16.13 12.86
N ILE A 511 3.93 -17.17 13.70
CA ILE A 511 5.09 -18.08 13.72
C ILE A 511 5.03 -19.19 12.67
N ASP A 512 3.90 -19.39 12.00
CA ASP A 512 3.74 -20.42 10.96
C ASP A 512 4.32 -19.94 9.61
N SER A 513 5.64 -19.97 9.53
CA SER A 513 6.40 -19.56 8.34
C SER A 513 6.05 -20.41 7.11
N THR A 514 5.78 -21.70 7.32
CA THR A 514 5.37 -22.64 6.27
C THR A 514 4.06 -22.20 5.64
N ALA A 515 3.04 -21.87 6.43
CA ALA A 515 1.77 -21.41 5.90
C ALA A 515 1.91 -20.09 5.12
N MET A 516 2.70 -19.14 5.62
CA MET A 516 2.97 -17.88 4.92
C MET A 516 3.66 -18.11 3.56
N GLN A 517 4.63 -19.01 3.49
CA GLN A 517 5.32 -19.34 2.24
C GLN A 517 4.40 -20.07 1.25
N GLN A 518 3.63 -21.04 1.74
CA GLN A 518 2.72 -21.81 0.90
C GLN A 518 1.61 -20.93 0.31
N LEU A 519 1.06 -20.00 1.10
CA LEU A 519 0.06 -19.06 0.60
C LEU A 519 0.66 -18.10 -0.46
N ASN A 520 1.87 -17.58 -0.22
CA ASN A 520 2.59 -16.79 -1.24
C ASN A 520 2.86 -17.58 -2.53
N ALA A 521 3.21 -18.87 -2.41
CA ALA A 521 3.42 -19.74 -3.56
C ALA A 521 2.11 -20.01 -4.32
N LEU A 522 0.99 -20.13 -3.59
CA LEU A 522 -0.33 -20.26 -4.17
C LEU A 522 -0.70 -19.03 -5.01
N PHE A 523 -0.43 -17.80 -4.52
CA PHE A 523 -0.68 -16.57 -5.29
C PHE A 523 0.02 -16.60 -6.66
N GLY A 524 1.33 -16.87 -6.66
CA GLY A 524 2.11 -16.92 -7.88
C GLY A 524 1.63 -18.03 -8.83
N LYS A 525 1.20 -19.17 -8.27
CA LYS A 525 0.69 -20.29 -9.07
C LYS A 525 -0.67 -19.99 -9.69
N LEU A 526 -1.62 -19.45 -8.94
CA LEU A 526 -2.97 -19.14 -9.42
C LEU A 526 -2.93 -18.10 -10.55
N TYR A 527 -2.22 -16.99 -10.37
CA TYR A 527 -2.10 -16.01 -11.45
C TYR A 527 -1.32 -16.59 -12.66
N SER A 528 -0.29 -17.44 -12.45
CA SER A 528 0.42 -18.09 -13.58
C SER A 528 -0.47 -19.05 -14.37
N LEU A 529 -1.35 -19.78 -13.69
CA LEU A 529 -2.35 -20.64 -14.33
C LEU A 529 -3.39 -19.80 -15.07
N SER A 530 -3.87 -18.69 -14.49
CA SER A 530 -4.79 -17.77 -15.18
C SER A 530 -4.21 -17.26 -16.51
N ILE A 531 -2.94 -16.83 -16.54
CA ILE A 531 -2.24 -16.45 -17.77
C ILE A 531 -2.20 -17.62 -18.76
N LYS A 532 -1.79 -18.80 -18.28
CA LYS A 532 -1.60 -19.98 -19.14
C LYS A 532 -2.90 -20.39 -19.82
N GLU A 533 -4.00 -20.45 -19.09
CA GLU A 533 -5.31 -20.80 -19.66
C GLU A 533 -5.79 -19.72 -20.64
N ALA A 534 -5.59 -18.44 -20.32
CA ALA A 534 -5.92 -17.36 -21.24
C ALA A 534 -5.13 -17.44 -22.56
N ASP A 535 -3.82 -17.72 -22.48
CA ASP A 535 -2.96 -17.81 -23.67
C ASP A 535 -3.21 -19.10 -24.47
N ALA A 536 -3.70 -20.16 -23.84
CA ALA A 536 -4.05 -21.41 -24.51
C ALA A 536 -5.31 -21.31 -25.38
N SER A 537 -6.15 -20.31 -25.15
CA SER A 537 -7.41 -20.13 -25.86
C SER A 537 -7.52 -18.73 -26.47
N PRO A 538 -6.81 -18.41 -27.57
CA PRO A 538 -6.70 -17.04 -28.11
C PRO A 538 -8.04 -16.34 -28.39
N ASP A 539 -9.07 -17.10 -28.78
CA ASP A 539 -10.40 -16.55 -29.10
C ASP A 539 -11.14 -16.03 -27.86
N LEU A 540 -11.01 -16.72 -26.73
CA LEU A 540 -11.63 -16.33 -25.44
C LEU A 540 -10.67 -15.48 -24.61
N PHE A 541 -9.37 -15.75 -24.70
CA PHE A 541 -8.30 -15.11 -23.97
C PHE A 541 -8.61 -15.01 -22.47
N MET A 542 -8.59 -13.81 -21.88
CA MET A 542 -8.92 -13.59 -20.47
C MET A 542 -10.40 -13.87 -20.12
N GLN A 543 -11.28 -14.07 -21.12
CA GLN A 543 -12.67 -14.46 -20.92
C GLN A 543 -12.85 -15.98 -20.81
N HIS A 544 -11.78 -16.78 -20.97
CA HIS A 544 -11.85 -18.23 -20.80
C HIS A 544 -12.31 -18.58 -19.37
N PRO A 545 -13.33 -19.45 -19.19
CA PRO A 545 -13.89 -19.75 -17.87
C PRO A 545 -12.85 -20.20 -16.84
N ASP A 546 -11.92 -21.09 -17.22
CA ASP A 546 -10.84 -21.52 -16.31
C ASP A 546 -9.87 -20.37 -15.97
N ALA A 547 -9.60 -19.45 -16.91
CA ALA A 547 -8.72 -18.31 -16.66
C ALA A 547 -9.35 -17.34 -15.65
N ILE A 548 -10.67 -17.13 -15.77
CA ILE A 548 -11.48 -16.36 -14.82
C ILE A 548 -11.52 -17.07 -13.46
N ALA A 549 -11.72 -18.38 -13.42
CA ALA A 549 -11.75 -19.14 -12.17
C ALA A 549 -10.42 -19.03 -11.41
N PHE A 550 -9.28 -19.17 -12.10
CA PHE A 550 -7.96 -18.94 -11.50
C PHE A 550 -7.74 -17.49 -11.07
N ALA A 551 -8.26 -16.52 -11.82
CA ALA A 551 -8.17 -15.10 -11.47
C ALA A 551 -9.00 -14.76 -10.22
N ASN A 552 -10.21 -15.31 -10.10
CA ASN A 552 -11.05 -15.17 -8.91
C ASN A 552 -10.40 -15.81 -7.69
N ALA A 553 -9.91 -17.05 -7.83
CA ALA A 553 -9.18 -17.73 -6.76
C ALA A 553 -7.94 -16.93 -6.34
N PHE A 554 -7.23 -16.29 -7.28
CA PHE A 554 -6.10 -15.42 -6.96
C PHE A 554 -6.53 -14.21 -6.11
N THR A 555 -7.60 -13.51 -6.49
CA THR A 555 -8.15 -12.38 -5.70
C THR A 555 -8.56 -12.85 -4.30
N GLN A 556 -9.31 -13.94 -4.20
CA GLN A 556 -9.73 -14.51 -2.91
C GLN A 556 -8.54 -14.93 -2.06
N ALA A 557 -7.47 -15.45 -2.66
CA ALA A 557 -6.27 -15.81 -1.93
C ALA A 557 -5.56 -14.59 -1.31
N LEU A 558 -5.52 -13.45 -2.02
CA LEU A 558 -5.00 -12.19 -1.46
C LEU A 558 -5.82 -11.75 -0.24
N ASP A 559 -7.14 -11.93 -0.27
CA ASP A 559 -8.03 -11.57 0.82
C ASP A 559 -8.03 -12.59 1.96
N HIS A 560 -7.86 -13.88 1.68
CA HIS A 560 -7.65 -14.94 2.67
C HIS A 560 -6.46 -14.60 3.59
N GLY A 561 -5.38 -14.07 3.01
CA GLY A 561 -4.21 -13.62 3.78
C GLY A 561 -4.54 -12.55 4.83
N LYS A 562 -5.56 -11.73 4.58
CA LYS A 562 -5.97 -10.61 5.46
C LYS A 562 -7.14 -10.97 6.38
N HIS A 563 -8.11 -11.73 5.87
CA HIS A 563 -9.43 -11.91 6.49
C HIS A 563 -9.75 -13.37 6.82
N GLY A 564 -9.05 -14.34 6.21
CA GLY A 564 -9.26 -15.77 6.45
C GLY A 564 -10.44 -16.38 5.71
N GLY A 565 -11.02 -15.69 4.71
CA GLY A 565 -12.10 -16.21 3.87
C GLY A 565 -11.68 -17.37 2.99
N GLU A 566 -12.62 -18.11 2.41
CA GLU A 566 -12.29 -19.27 1.58
C GLU A 566 -11.71 -18.90 0.20
N ILE A 567 -10.92 -19.81 -0.37
CA ILE A 567 -10.37 -19.66 -1.72
C ILE A 567 -11.05 -20.70 -2.60
N PHE A 568 -12.07 -20.27 -3.32
CA PHE A 568 -12.84 -21.12 -4.20
C PHE A 568 -12.08 -21.39 -5.50
N LEU A 569 -12.01 -22.66 -5.87
CA LEU A 569 -11.59 -23.09 -7.21
C LEU A 569 -12.40 -24.31 -7.63
N PRO A 570 -13.00 -24.35 -8.83
CA PRO A 570 -13.71 -25.53 -9.34
C PRO A 570 -12.86 -26.80 -9.27
N ILE A 571 -13.46 -27.92 -8.85
CA ILE A 571 -12.76 -29.17 -8.54
C ILE A 571 -11.91 -29.67 -9.71
N HIS A 572 -12.39 -29.55 -10.95
CA HIS A 572 -11.64 -29.99 -12.15
C HIS A 572 -10.33 -29.22 -12.37
N LEU A 573 -10.14 -28.08 -11.71
CA LEU A 573 -8.93 -27.27 -11.78
C LEU A 573 -7.94 -27.52 -10.65
N HIS A 574 -8.34 -28.24 -9.60
CA HIS A 574 -7.47 -28.55 -8.46
C HIS A 574 -6.22 -29.32 -8.90
N ASP A 575 -6.35 -30.18 -9.91
CA ASP A 575 -5.23 -30.97 -10.41
C ASP A 575 -4.11 -30.17 -11.05
N LYS A 576 -4.42 -28.95 -11.53
CA LYS A 576 -3.43 -28.00 -12.06
C LYS A 576 -2.64 -27.30 -10.95
N VAL A 577 -3.10 -27.37 -9.70
CA VAL A 577 -2.45 -26.81 -8.51
C VAL A 577 -1.63 -27.89 -7.78
N PRO A 578 -0.38 -27.60 -7.34
CA PRO A 578 0.44 -28.57 -6.59
C PRO A 578 -0.28 -29.08 -5.35
N PHE A 579 -0.22 -30.40 -5.12
CA PHE A 579 -0.93 -31.09 -4.03
C PHE A 579 -0.81 -30.39 -2.66
N LYS A 580 0.41 -29.99 -2.28
CA LYS A 580 0.69 -29.30 -1.00
C LYS A 580 -0.03 -27.96 -0.81
N LEU A 581 -0.50 -27.34 -1.90
CA LEU A 581 -1.21 -26.05 -1.87
C LEU A 581 -2.74 -26.23 -1.93
N ARG A 582 -3.24 -27.44 -2.25
CA ARG A 582 -4.68 -27.69 -2.41
C ARG A 582 -5.46 -27.58 -1.09
N LYS A 583 -4.79 -27.74 0.06
CA LYS A 583 -5.41 -27.57 1.39
C LYS A 583 -5.96 -26.16 1.66
N TYR A 584 -5.58 -25.17 0.86
CA TYR A 584 -6.09 -23.80 0.95
C TYR A 584 -7.30 -23.57 0.04
N LEU A 585 -7.62 -24.52 -0.83
CA LEU A 585 -8.68 -24.40 -1.80
C LEU A 585 -9.93 -25.09 -1.28
N THR A 586 -11.07 -24.43 -1.47
CA THR A 586 -12.38 -25.06 -1.38
C THR A 586 -12.91 -25.27 -2.80
N GLY A 587 -13.77 -26.26 -2.97
CA GLY A 587 -14.45 -26.51 -4.23
C GLY A 587 -15.90 -26.81 -3.93
N GLU A 588 -16.80 -26.18 -4.67
CA GLU A 588 -18.13 -26.74 -4.82
C GLU A 588 -18.05 -27.76 -5.94
N SER A 589 -18.74 -28.87 -5.75
CA SER A 589 -19.07 -29.78 -6.84
C SER A 589 -20.19 -29.15 -7.67
N THR A 590 -19.97 -27.98 -8.27
CA THR A 590 -20.99 -27.33 -9.09
C THR A 590 -21.07 -28.00 -10.46
N VAL A 591 -22.08 -28.84 -10.64
CA VAL A 591 -23.04 -28.52 -11.71
C VAL A 591 -24.15 -27.72 -11.03
N PRO A 592 -24.21 -26.39 -11.19
CA PRO A 592 -25.43 -25.64 -10.90
C PRO A 592 -26.39 -25.90 -12.06
N ASN A 593 -27.59 -26.40 -11.76
CA ASN A 593 -28.71 -26.50 -12.72
C ASN A 593 -29.17 -25.12 -13.19
#